data_AF-A0ABC8T322-F1
#
_entry.id   AF-A0ABC8T322-F1
#
_cell.length_a   1.000
_cell.length_b   1.000
_cell.length_c   1.000
_cell.angle_alpha   90.00
_cell.angle_beta   90.00
_cell.angle_gamma   90.00
#
_symmetry.space_group_name_H-M   'P 1'
#
loop_
_entity.id
_entity.type
_entity.pdbx_description
1 polymer ?
#
loop_
_entity_poly.entity_id
_entity_poly.type
_entity_poly.pdbx_seq_one_letter_code
_entity_poly.pdbx_strand_id
1 'polypeptide(L)'
;MPSDVFNKFRESNGEFQESTTTDVMGMLSLYEAAHLRTHGDDILDEALVFATTHLQSIVTNLSPTLAKEVVHALKQPLHKGFPF
;
A
#
# COMPACT_ATOMS: atom_id res chain seq x y z
N MET A 1 -11.43 10.36 -5.50
CA MET A 1 -11.23 10.59 -4.05
C MET A 1 -10.10 11.56 -3.90
N PRO A 2 -10.18 12.60 -3.05
CA PRO A 2 -9.04 13.47 -2.80
C PRO A 2 -7.92 12.68 -2.11
N SER A 3 -6.70 12.82 -2.59
CA SER A 3 -5.51 12.15 -2.03
C SER A 3 -5.17 12.65 -0.62
N ASP A 4 -5.75 13.78 -0.20
CA ASP A 4 -5.66 14.32 1.15
C ASP A 4 -6.22 13.39 2.24
N VAL A 5 -7.08 12.43 1.88
CA VAL A 5 -7.59 11.41 2.81
C VAL A 5 -6.45 10.55 3.38
N PHE A 6 -5.31 10.47 2.69
CA PHE A 6 -4.13 9.73 3.14
C PHE A 6 -3.26 10.51 4.13
N ASN A 7 -3.46 11.83 4.28
CA ASN A 7 -2.69 12.65 5.23
C ASN A 7 -2.89 12.21 6.70
N LYS A 8 -4.02 11.57 7.03
CA LYS A 8 -4.27 11.03 8.38
C LYS A 8 -3.32 9.89 8.76
N PHE A 9 -2.69 9.26 7.76
CA PHE A 9 -1.70 8.20 7.95
C PHE A 9 -0.27 8.74 7.94
N ARG A 10 -0.08 10.06 7.84
CA ARG A 10 1.23 10.69 7.93
C ARG A 10 1.51 11.12 9.36
N GLU A 11 2.78 11.14 9.73
CA GLU A 11 3.29 11.74 10.94
C GLU A 11 3.50 13.25 10.76
N SER A 12 3.78 13.93 11.87
CA SER A 12 4.07 15.36 11.88
C SER A 12 5.28 15.76 11.02
N ASN A 13 6.18 14.82 10.74
CA ASN A 13 7.33 15.00 9.85
C ASN A 13 6.98 14.84 8.35
N GLY A 14 5.74 14.46 8.03
CA GLY A 14 5.30 14.18 6.67
C GLY A 14 5.61 12.77 6.18
N GLU A 15 6.15 11.86 6.97
CA GLU A 15 6.31 10.46 6.56
C GLU A 15 5.09 9.62 6.93
N PHE A 16 4.87 8.48 6.27
CA PHE A 16 3.79 7.57 6.67
C PHE A 16 4.10 6.95 8.04
N GLN A 17 3.10 6.91 8.91
CA GLN A 17 3.16 6.38 10.26
C GLN A 17 3.60 4.92 10.25
N GLU A 18 4.69 4.62 10.95
CA GLU A 18 5.19 3.24 11.11
C GLU A 18 4.18 2.37 11.87
N SER A 19 3.29 2.96 12.68
CA SER A 19 2.18 2.24 13.31
C SER A 19 1.23 1.59 12.29
N THR A 20 1.09 2.17 11.08
CA THR A 20 0.29 1.62 9.97
C THR A 20 0.84 0.28 9.47
N THR A 21 2.12 0.00 9.73
CA THR A 21 2.82 -1.20 9.25
C THR A 21 2.43 -2.47 10.00
N THR A 22 1.83 -2.31 11.18
CA THR A 22 1.30 -3.42 11.97
C THR A 22 -0.02 -3.95 11.42
N ASP A 23 -0.74 -3.15 10.62
CA ASP A 23 -1.95 -3.55 9.91
C ASP A 23 -1.65 -3.94 8.46
N VAL A 24 -1.34 -5.21 8.26
CA VAL A 24 -1.04 -5.80 6.94
C VAL A 24 -2.18 -5.59 5.93
N MET A 25 -3.44 -5.62 6.40
CA MET A 25 -4.62 -5.43 5.53
C MET A 25 -4.80 -3.96 5.16
N GLY A 26 -4.56 -3.05 6.12
CA GLY A 26 -4.48 -1.61 5.88
C GLY A 26 -3.38 -1.27 4.86
N MET A 27 -2.21 -1.91 4.96
CA MET A 27 -1.11 -1.76 4.02
C MET A 27 -1.45 -2.25 2.60
N LEU A 28 -2.08 -3.41 2.49
CA LEU A 28 -2.58 -3.94 1.21
C LEU A 28 -3.59 -2.99 0.58
N SER A 29 -4.51 -2.46 1.38
CA SER A 29 -5.52 -1.51 0.92
C SER A 29 -4.89 -0.20 0.44
N LEU A 30 -3.87 0.30 1.16
CA LEU A 30 -3.10 1.48 0.77
C LEU A 30 -2.34 1.25 -0.54
N TYR A 31 -1.70 0.09 -0.69
CA TYR A 31 -0.98 -0.31 -1.91
C TYR A 31 -1.90 -0.35 -3.14
N GLU A 32 -3.10 -0.93 -3.00
CA GLU A 32 -4.10 -0.99 -4.08
C GLU A 32 -4.67 0.40 -4.41
N ALA A 33 -4.94 1.22 -3.39
CA ALA A 33 -5.41 2.59 -3.60
C ALA A 33 -4.36 3.49 -4.26
N ALA A 34 -3.09 3.35 -3.89
CA ALA A 34 -1.98 4.06 -4.51
C ALA A 34 -1.76 3.67 -5.98
N HIS A 35 -2.18 2.45 -6.37
CA HIS A 35 -2.18 2.00 -7.76
C HIS A 35 -3.25 2.68 -8.64
N LEU A 36 -4.25 3.34 -8.05
CA LEU A 36 -5.28 4.12 -8.73
C LEU A 36 -4.89 5.58 -8.97
N ARG A 37 -3.64 5.97 -8.65
CA ARG A 37 -3.18 7.35 -8.78
C ARG A 37 -3.34 7.89 -10.19
N THR A 38 -3.74 9.15 -10.29
CA THR A 38 -3.67 9.95 -11.52
C THR A 38 -2.38 10.78 -11.51
N HIS A 39 -1.94 11.29 -12.68
CA HIS A 39 -0.75 12.14 -12.75
C HIS A 39 -0.85 13.35 -11.80
N GLY A 40 0.17 13.58 -10.98
CA GLY A 40 0.29 14.74 -10.09
C GLY A 40 -0.05 14.50 -8.61
N ASP A 41 -0.27 13.26 -8.18
CA ASP A 41 -0.49 12.92 -6.77
C ASP A 41 0.79 12.44 -6.07
N ASP A 42 1.62 13.39 -5.63
CA ASP A 42 2.89 13.11 -4.92
C ASP A 42 2.66 12.24 -3.66
N ILE A 43 1.51 12.42 -2.98
CA ILE A 43 1.13 11.65 -1.79
C ILE A 43 0.91 10.17 -2.13
N LEU A 44 0.31 9.86 -3.30
CA LEU A 44 0.09 8.48 -3.72
C LEU A 44 1.37 7.83 -4.25
N ASP A 45 2.29 8.62 -4.80
CA ASP A 45 3.63 8.15 -5.15
C ASP A 45 4.42 7.73 -3.91
N GLU A 46 4.42 8.57 -2.88
CA GLU A 46 5.02 8.25 -1.57
C GLU A 46 4.33 7.04 -0.92
N ALA A 47 2.99 6.98 -0.95
CA ALA A 47 2.21 5.87 -0.39
C ALA A 47 2.55 4.54 -1.09
N LEU A 48 2.75 4.57 -2.41
CA LEU A 48 3.10 3.39 -3.18
C LEU A 48 4.46 2.84 -2.76
N VAL A 49 5.46 3.71 -2.64
CA VAL A 49 6.81 3.32 -2.23
C VAL A 49 6.78 2.76 -0.81
N PHE A 50 6.16 3.49 0.13
CA PHE A 50 6.02 3.06 1.52
C PHE A 50 5.34 1.70 1.64
N ALA A 51 4.19 1.54 0.96
CA ALA A 51 3.42 0.31 1.05
C ALA A 51 4.18 -0.88 0.44
N THR A 52 4.85 -0.67 -0.70
CA THR A 52 5.63 -1.71 -1.37
C THR A 52 6.78 -2.20 -0.50
N THR A 53 7.57 -1.28 0.07
CA THR A 53 8.75 -1.61 0.87
C THR A 53 8.39 -2.43 2.11
N HIS A 54 7.34 -2.03 2.83
CA HIS A 54 6.94 -2.76 4.02
C HIS A 54 6.27 -4.10 3.70
N LEU A 55 5.39 -4.18 2.70
CA LEU A 55 4.79 -5.45 2.29
C LEU A 55 5.86 -6.47 1.90
N GLN A 56 6.92 -6.04 1.19
CA GLN A 56 8.07 -6.89 0.88
C GLN A 56 8.86 -7.31 2.12
N SER A 57 9.02 -6.43 3.10
CA SER A 57 9.76 -6.73 4.34
C SER A 57 9.02 -7.68 5.27
N ILE A 58 7.69 -7.62 5.32
CA ILE A 58 6.90 -8.41 6.28
C ILE A 58 6.45 -9.76 5.71
N VAL A 59 6.42 -9.93 4.38
CA VAL A 59 5.87 -11.11 3.70
C VAL A 59 6.42 -12.44 4.22
N THR A 60 7.69 -12.47 4.64
CA THR A 60 8.36 -13.67 5.17
C THR A 60 7.90 -14.05 6.57
N ASN A 61 7.29 -13.11 7.30
CA ASN A 61 6.80 -13.27 8.67
C ASN A 61 5.28 -13.47 8.74
N LEU A 62 4.57 -13.44 7.61
CA LEU A 62 3.12 -13.61 7.56
C LEU A 62 2.71 -15.09 7.53
N SER A 63 1.45 -15.35 7.86
CA SER A 63 0.86 -16.67 7.64
C SER A 63 0.87 -17.02 6.14
N PRO A 64 0.97 -18.31 5.76
CA PRO A 64 1.07 -18.71 4.36
C PRO A 64 -0.07 -18.19 3.46
N THR A 65 -1.27 -18.05 4.01
CA THR A 65 -2.44 -17.51 3.30
C THR A 65 -2.27 -16.02 3.02
N LEU A 66 -1.88 -15.24 4.03
CA LEU A 66 -1.74 -13.79 3.92
C LEU A 66 -0.50 -13.42 3.09
N ALA A 67 0.61 -14.16 3.25
CA ALA A 67 1.79 -14.02 2.41
C ALA A 67 1.46 -14.22 0.92
N LYS A 68 0.60 -15.18 0.60
CA LYS A 68 0.16 -15.43 -0.78
C LYS A 68 -0.63 -14.26 -1.35
N GLU A 69 -1.50 -13.63 -0.57
CA GLU A 69 -2.24 -12.43 -0.98
C GLU A 69 -1.31 -11.24 -1.21
N VAL A 70 -0.37 -11.00 -0.28
CA VAL A 70 0.64 -9.93 -0.42
C VAL A 70 1.51 -10.13 -1.66
N VAL A 71 2.03 -11.35 -1.88
CA VAL A 71 2.81 -11.67 -3.08
C VAL A 71 1.98 -11.50 -4.35
N HIS A 72 0.69 -11.83 -4.31
CA HIS A 72 -0.18 -11.68 -5.47
C HIS A 72 -0.39 -10.19 -5.81
N ALA A 73 -0.75 -9.36 -4.83
CA ALA A 73 -0.93 -7.92 -5.02
C ALA A 73 0.37 -7.24 -5.49
N LEU A 74 1.53 -7.61 -4.92
CA LEU A 74 2.84 -7.09 -5.35
C LEU A 74 3.20 -7.45 -6.80
N LYS A 75 2.73 -8.60 -7.31
CA LYS A 75 2.96 -9.03 -8.70
C LYS A 75 1.95 -8.43 -9.67
N GLN A 76 0.70 -8.37 -9.24
CA GLN A 76 -0.41 -7.90 -10.05
C GLN A 76 -1.40 -7.16 -9.14
N PRO A 77 -1.34 -5.82 -9.11
CA PRO A 77 -2.34 -5.02 -8.40
C PRO A 77 -3.72 -5.35 -8.95
N LEU A 78 -4.70 -5.55 -8.08
CA LEU A 78 -6.07 -5.94 -8.45
C LEU A 78 -6.67 -4.99 -9.49
N HIS A 79 -6.34 -3.70 -9.39
CA HIS A 79 -6.82 -2.67 -10.31
C HIS A 79 -6.10 -2.62 -11.67
N LYS A 80 -5.03 -3.40 -11.87
CA LYS A 80 -4.33 -3.58 -13.15
C LYS A 80 -4.52 -4.99 -13.74
N GLY A 81 -5.29 -5.85 -13.07
CA GLY A 81 -5.75 -7.11 -13.65
C GLY A 81 -6.78 -6.83 -14.74
N PHE A 82 -6.60 -7.43 -15.92
CA PHE A 82 -7.60 -7.40 -16.98
C PHE A 82 -8.97 -7.80 -16.42
N PRO A 83 -10.06 -7.07 -16.74
CA PRO A 83 -11.40 -7.57 -16.47
C PRO A 83 -11.59 -8.84 -17.32
N PHE A 84 -12.18 -9.85 -16.69
CA PHE A 84 -12.50 -11.19 -17.18
C PHE A 84 -12.66 -11.35 -18.70
#